data_AF-A0A348AM76-F1
#
_entry.id   AF-A0A348AM76-F1
#
_cell.length_a   1.000
_cell.length_b   1.000
_cell.length_c   1.000
_cell.angle_alpha   90.00
_cell.angle_beta   90.00
_cell.angle_gamma   90.00
#
_symmetry.space_group_name_H-M   'P 1'
#
loop_
_entity.id
_entity.type
_entity.pdbx_description
1 polymer ?
#
loop_
_entity_poly.entity_id
_entity_poly.type
_entity_poly.pdbx_seq_one_letter_code
_entity_poly.pdbx_strand_id
1 'polypeptide(L)'
;MMNEKKHPEHPEFQLPDDPHAKHRYESAMKHVQFAKEAGKSSEKIHEIFRKVMNFDTKDIEKIPQDEAHKKYRSAVIHAQKAIENGKSSEEAHEIFANIVSGKTEGQCHHCK
;
A
#
# COMPACT_ATOMS: atom_id res chain seq x y z
N MET A 1 39.92 4.56 21.35
CA MET A 1 38.71 5.38 21.12
C MET A 1 37.78 4.62 20.19
N MET A 2 36.98 3.70 20.74
CA MET A 2 35.85 3.13 20.02
C MET A 2 34.62 3.79 20.62
N ASN A 3 34.18 4.90 20.00
CA ASN A 3 32.92 5.52 20.40
C ASN A 3 31.82 4.54 20.02
N GLU A 4 31.35 3.76 20.98
CA GLU A 4 30.05 3.10 20.94
C GLU A 4 29.03 4.19 20.62
N LYS A 5 28.61 4.25 19.36
CA LYS A 5 27.46 5.04 18.97
C LYS A 5 26.27 4.42 19.69
N LYS A 6 25.97 4.90 20.91
CA LYS A 6 24.68 4.71 21.57
C LYS A 6 23.64 4.97 20.50
N HIS A 7 23.01 3.91 19.99
CA HIS A 7 21.81 4.07 19.19
C HIS A 7 20.84 4.81 20.12
N PRO A 8 20.40 6.03 19.78
CA PRO A 8 19.45 6.74 20.61
C PRO A 8 18.25 5.81 20.79
N GLU A 9 17.87 5.54 22.04
CA GLU A 9 16.75 4.68 22.37
C GLU A 9 15.59 5.05 21.46
N HIS A 10 15.22 4.10 20.59
CA HIS A 10 14.19 4.37 19.61
C HIS A 10 12.87 4.49 20.38
N PRO A 11 12.13 5.61 20.25
CA PRO A 11 10.82 5.72 20.88
C PRO A 11 9.97 4.53 20.45
N GLU A 12 9.26 3.92 21.40
CA GLU A 12 8.37 2.80 21.12
C GLU A 12 7.37 3.21 20.03
N PHE A 13 7.39 2.46 18.93
CA PHE A 13 6.45 2.71 17.84
C PHE A 13 5.07 2.22 18.27
N GLN A 14 4.16 3.15 18.53
CA GLN A 14 2.77 2.84 18.84
C GLN A 14 2.08 2.34 17.56
N LEU A 15 1.54 1.13 17.63
CA LEU A 15 0.70 0.59 16.55
C LEU A 15 -0.54 1.47 16.42
N PRO A 16 -0.88 1.94 15.21
CA PRO A 16 -2.17 2.57 14.97
C PRO A 16 -3.31 1.65 15.42
N ASP A 17 -4.38 2.21 15.95
CA ASP A 17 -5.61 1.48 16.27
C ASP A 17 -6.42 1.23 14.99
N ASP A 18 -5.84 0.39 14.13
CA ASP A 18 -6.44 -0.04 12.87
C ASP A 18 -6.45 -1.58 12.82
N PRO A 19 -7.54 -2.21 12.34
CA PRO A 19 -7.66 -3.67 12.29
C PRO A 19 -6.50 -4.37 11.57
N HIS A 20 -5.88 -3.70 10.60
CA HIS A 20 -4.76 -4.21 9.81
C HIS A 20 -3.38 -3.70 10.30
N ALA A 21 -3.31 -2.89 11.36
CA ALA A 21 -2.04 -2.36 11.88
C ALA A 21 -1.06 -3.47 12.28
N LYS A 22 -1.57 -4.53 12.92
CA LYS A 22 -0.77 -5.70 13.31
C LYS A 22 -0.13 -6.38 12.09
N HIS A 23 -0.90 -6.58 11.04
CA HIS A 23 -0.41 -7.24 9.81
C HIS A 23 0.60 -6.36 9.08
N ARG A 24 0.38 -5.04 9.05
CA ARG A 24 1.34 -4.07 8.50
C ARG A 24 2.67 -4.10 9.26
N TYR A 25 2.62 -4.18 10.59
CA TYR A 25 3.83 -4.28 11.43
C TYR A 25 4.59 -5.58 11.22
N GLU A 26 3.90 -6.72 11.18
CA GLU A 26 4.54 -8.02 10.88
C GLU A 26 5.22 -8.00 9.50
N SER A 27 4.57 -7.40 8.49
CA SER A 27 5.17 -7.20 7.17
C SER A 27 6.38 -6.27 7.23
N ALA A 28 6.27 -5.13 7.91
CA ALA A 28 7.34 -4.16 8.06
C ALA A 28 8.59 -4.78 8.69
N MET A 29 8.41 -5.64 9.71
CA MET A 29 9.49 -6.36 10.35
C MET A 29 10.18 -7.36 9.42
N LYS A 30 9.44 -8.06 8.56
CA LYS A 30 10.05 -8.91 7.52
C LYS A 30 10.91 -8.10 6.56
N HIS A 31 10.42 -6.94 6.10
CA HIS A 31 11.20 -6.05 5.23
C HIS A 31 12.45 -5.47 5.92
N VAL A 32 12.34 -5.12 7.21
CA VAL A 32 13.48 -4.71 8.04
C VAL A 32 14.52 -5.83 8.13
N GLN A 33 14.08 -7.06 8.34
CA GLN A 33 14.96 -8.23 8.42
C GLN A 33 15.71 -8.44 7.09
N PHE A 34 15.02 -8.44 5.96
CA PHE A 34 15.67 -8.52 4.64
C PHE A 34 16.63 -7.35 4.38
N ALA A 35 16.29 -6.14 4.84
CA ALA A 35 17.16 -4.97 4.70
C ALA A 35 18.43 -5.07 5.56
N LYS A 36 18.31 -5.64 6.77
CA LYS A 36 19.46 -5.98 7.63
C LYS A 36 20.36 -7.03 6.99
N GLU A 37 19.77 -8.09 6.45
CA GLU A 37 20.50 -9.16 5.76
C GLU A 37 21.19 -8.67 4.49
N ALA A 38 20.57 -7.74 3.76
CA ALA A 38 21.18 -7.06 2.62
C ALA A 38 22.25 -6.01 3.03
N GLY A 39 22.58 -5.88 4.31
CA GLY A 39 23.60 -4.96 4.82
C GLY A 39 23.26 -3.48 4.64
N LYS A 40 21.98 -3.12 4.55
CA LYS A 40 21.56 -1.71 4.44
C LYS A 40 21.81 -0.96 5.74
N SER A 41 22.06 0.34 5.64
CA SER A 41 22.23 1.20 6.81
C SER A 41 20.96 1.27 7.67
N SER A 42 21.14 1.57 8.96
CA SER A 42 20.04 1.74 9.92
C SER A 42 19.02 2.79 9.46
N GLU A 43 19.49 3.91 8.89
CA GLU A 43 18.62 4.95 8.31
C GLU A 43 17.71 4.39 7.21
N LYS A 44 18.26 3.55 6.33
CA LYS A 44 17.49 2.95 5.23
C LYS A 44 16.49 1.92 5.74
N ILE A 45 16.87 1.15 6.77
CA ILE A 45 15.98 0.22 7.46
C ILE A 45 14.80 0.97 8.09
N HIS A 46 15.04 2.12 8.74
CA HIS A 46 13.98 2.95 9.31
C HIS A 46 13.08 3.59 8.25
N GLU A 47 13.63 3.96 7.09
CA GLU A 47 12.83 4.45 5.96
C GLU A 47 11.91 3.34 5.42
N ILE A 48 12.42 2.12 5.26
CA ILE A 48 11.63 0.95 4.81
C ILE A 48 10.50 0.66 5.81
N PHE A 49 10.81 0.62 7.11
CA PHE A 49 9.82 0.41 8.15
C PHE A 49 8.70 1.46 8.10
N ARG A 50 9.06 2.75 8.03
CA ARG A 50 8.09 3.85 7.91
C ARG A 50 7.24 3.75 6.64
N LYS A 51 7.84 3.37 5.50
CA LYS A 51 7.11 3.20 4.24
C LYS A 51 6.06 2.09 4.32
N VAL A 52 6.39 0.96 4.96
CA VAL A 52 5.43 -0.15 5.10
C VAL A 52 4.34 0.19 6.11
N MET A 53 4.69 0.82 7.24
CA MET A 53 3.71 1.24 8.24
C MET A 53 2.74 2.30 7.72
N ASN A 54 3.23 3.29 6.96
CA ASN A 54 2.44 4.36 6.35
C ASN A 54 1.89 3.98 4.96
N PHE A 55 2.01 2.71 4.56
CA PHE A 55 1.43 2.25 3.31
C PHE A 55 -0.09 2.27 3.45
N ASP A 56 -0.71 3.15 2.69
CA ASP A 56 -2.16 3.25 2.59
C ASP A 56 -2.56 2.68 1.23
N THR A 57 -3.32 1.59 1.27
CA THR A 57 -3.83 0.91 0.08
C THR A 57 -4.91 1.73 -0.65
N LYS A 58 -5.46 2.75 0.01
CA LYS A 58 -6.48 3.66 -0.53
C LYS A 58 -5.87 4.91 -1.18
N ASP A 59 -4.56 5.10 -1.04
CA ASP A 59 -3.86 6.27 -1.57
C ASP A 59 -3.44 6.03 -3.03
N ILE A 60 -4.39 6.30 -3.93
CA ILE A 60 -4.26 6.13 -5.38
C ILE A 60 -3.12 6.99 -5.97
N GLU A 61 -2.74 8.08 -5.30
CA GLU A 61 -1.68 8.98 -5.75
C GLU A 61 -0.28 8.39 -5.57
N LYS A 62 -0.12 7.44 -4.64
CA LYS A 62 1.14 6.73 -4.41
C LYS A 62 1.37 5.57 -5.38
N ILE A 63 0.36 5.18 -6.17
CA ILE A 63 0.51 4.15 -7.20
C ILE A 63 1.32 4.73 -8.38
N PRO A 64 2.41 4.07 -8.82
CA PRO A 64 3.17 4.50 -9.99
C PRO A 64 2.28 4.76 -11.20
N GLN A 65 2.53 5.84 -11.93
CA GLN A 65 1.77 6.21 -13.14
C GLN A 65 2.31 5.57 -14.42
N ASP A 66 3.07 4.49 -14.30
CA ASP A 66 3.58 3.78 -15.46
C ASP A 66 2.47 3.00 -16.19
N GLU A 67 2.73 2.62 -17.44
CA GLU A 67 1.77 1.88 -18.26
C GLU A 67 1.42 0.50 -17.68
N ALA A 68 2.31 -0.12 -16.91
CA ALA A 68 2.07 -1.42 -16.29
C ALA A 68 1.04 -1.32 -15.15
N HIS A 69 1.06 -0.23 -14.38
CA HIS A 69 0.16 0.01 -13.26
C HIS A 69 -1.08 0.83 -13.64
N LYS A 70 -1.17 1.35 -14.87
CA LYS A 70 -2.31 2.14 -15.35
C LYS A 70 -3.66 1.44 -15.20
N LYS A 71 -3.73 0.14 -15.55
CA LYS A 71 -4.94 -0.69 -15.38
C LYS A 71 -5.29 -0.94 -13.92
N TYR A 72 -4.27 -1.18 -13.10
CA TYR A 72 -4.46 -1.36 -11.66
C TYR A 72 -4.98 -0.07 -11.01
N ARG A 73 -4.36 1.06 -11.33
CA ARG A 73 -4.75 2.38 -10.85
C ARG A 73 -6.20 2.72 -11.23
N SER A 74 -6.59 2.50 -12.49
CA SER A 74 -7.99 2.68 -12.90
C SER A 74 -8.93 1.77 -12.12
N ALA A 75 -8.59 0.48 -11.97
CA ALA A 75 -9.40 -0.46 -11.20
C ALA A 75 -9.62 0.00 -9.74
N VAL A 76 -8.58 0.47 -9.07
CA VAL A 76 -8.68 1.00 -7.69
C VAL A 76 -9.57 2.25 -7.64
N ILE A 77 -9.41 3.20 -8.56
CA ILE A 77 -10.26 4.41 -8.62
C ILE A 77 -11.74 4.03 -8.74
N HIS A 78 -12.08 3.10 -9.63
CA HIS A 78 -13.46 2.68 -9.86
C HIS A 78 -14.05 1.92 -8.67
N ALA A 79 -13.27 1.04 -8.04
CA ALA A 79 -13.69 0.33 -6.83
C ALA A 79 -13.89 1.28 -5.64
N GLN A 80 -12.99 2.25 -5.46
CA GLN A 80 -13.10 3.22 -4.38
C GLN A 80 -14.31 4.13 -4.56
N LYS A 81 -14.53 4.63 -5.78
CA LYS A 81 -15.73 5.38 -6.12
C LYS A 81 -17.01 4.57 -5.91
N ALA A 82 -16.98 3.25 -6.11
CA ALA A 82 -18.12 2.39 -5.80
C ALA A 82 -18.43 2.35 -4.30
N ILE A 83 -17.41 2.18 -3.45
CA ILE A 83 -17.56 2.21 -1.99
C ILE A 83 -18.08 3.59 -1.54
N GLU A 84 -17.57 4.69 -2.10
CA GLU A 84 -18.03 6.05 -1.81
C GLU A 84 -19.51 6.27 -2.20
N ASN A 85 -19.96 5.62 -3.27
CA ASN A 85 -21.37 5.61 -3.67
C ASN A 85 -22.25 4.68 -2.82
N GLY A 86 -21.70 4.09 -1.75
CA GLY A 86 -22.43 3.21 -0.82
C GLY A 86 -22.60 1.77 -1.30
N LYS A 87 -21.85 1.35 -2.34
CA LYS A 87 -21.83 -0.07 -2.75
C LYS A 87 -21.08 -0.93 -1.74
N SER A 88 -21.39 -2.22 -1.72
CA SER A 88 -20.71 -3.15 -0.82
C SER A 88 -19.24 -3.35 -1.24
N SER A 89 -18.41 -3.82 -0.31
CA SER A 89 -17.02 -4.18 -0.59
C SER A 89 -16.90 -5.28 -1.65
N GLU A 90 -17.89 -6.16 -1.74
CA GLU A 90 -17.93 -7.25 -2.74
C GLU A 90 -18.14 -6.69 -4.15
N GLU A 91 -19.11 -5.77 -4.32
CA GLU A 91 -19.32 -5.10 -5.60
C GLU A 91 -18.10 -4.27 -6.02
N ALA A 92 -17.43 -3.62 -5.07
CA ALA A 92 -16.19 -2.90 -5.34
C ALA A 92 -15.07 -3.84 -5.82
N HIS A 93 -14.95 -5.02 -5.21
CA HIS A 93 -14.00 -6.05 -5.64
C HIS A 93 -14.34 -6.62 -7.02
N GLU A 94 -15.61 -6.81 -7.35
CA GLU A 94 -16.02 -7.23 -8.69
C GLU A 94 -15.66 -6.19 -9.75
N ILE A 95 -15.93 -4.90 -9.47
CA ILE A 95 -15.55 -3.80 -10.36
C ILE A 95 -14.03 -3.79 -10.58
N PHE A 96 -13.26 -3.93 -9.50
CA PHE A 96 -11.80 -4.03 -9.60
C PHE A 96 -11.37 -5.22 -10.47
N ALA A 97 -11.91 -6.41 -10.20
CA ALA A 97 -11.56 -7.64 -10.91
C ALA A 97 -11.89 -7.54 -12.41
N ASN A 98 -13.04 -6.96 -12.75
CA ASN A 98 -13.47 -6.77 -14.13
C ASN A 98 -12.55 -5.82 -14.90
N ILE A 99 -12.10 -4.72 -14.27
CA ILE A 99 -11.19 -3.76 -14.90
C ILE A 99 -9.80 -4.38 -15.10
N VAL A 100 -9.27 -5.09 -14.10
CA VAL A 100 -7.95 -5.74 -14.21
C VAL A 100 -7.96 -6.86 -15.24
N SER A 101 -9.02 -7.68 -15.26
CA SER A 101 -9.17 -8.79 -16.20
C SER A 101 -9.61 -8.37 -17.61
N GLY A 102 -9.94 -7.10 -17.82
CA GLY A 102 -10.45 -6.60 -19.11
C GLY A 102 -11.86 -7.09 -19.46
N LYS A 103 -12.60 -7.62 -18.48
CA LYS A 103 -13.99 -8.09 -18.62
C LYS A 103 -15.01 -6.95 -18.50
N THR A 104 -14.57 -5.69 -18.53
CA THR A 104 -15.49 -4.56 -18.62
C THR A 104 -16.21 -4.63 -19.97
N GLU A 105 -17.41 -5.18 -19.97
CA GLU A 105 -18.33 -5.09 -21.11
C GLU A 105 -18.64 -3.61 -21.34
N GLY A 106 -17.89 -3.00 -22.25
CA GLY A 106 -18.10 -1.63 -22.66
C GLY A 106 -19.39 -1.53 -23.45
N GLN A 107 -20.53 -1.44 -22.78
CA GLN A 107 -21.65 -0.68 -23.32
C GLN A 107 -21.28 0.81 -23.24
N CYS A 108 -20.37 1.23 -24.11
CA CYS A 108 -20.23 2.65 -24.45
C CYS A 108 -21.48 3.03 -25.25
N HIS A 109 -22.57 3.37 -24.56
CA HIS A 109 -23.62 4.20 -25.11
C HIS A 109 -23.08 5.63 -25.25
N HIS A 110 -22.16 5.84 -26.19
CA HIS A 110 -21.95 7.18 -26.71
C HIS A 110 -23.12 7.47 -27.66
N CYS A 111 -24.21 7.95 -27.07
CA CYS A 111 -25.37 8.42 -27.80
C CYS A 111 -25.48 9.93 -27.55
N LYS A 112 -24.85 10.69 -28.46
CA LYS A 112 -25.27 11.96 -29.08
C LYS A 112 -24.09 12.89 -29.33
#